data_AF-A0A3E1NCN6-F1
#
_entry.id   AF-A0A3E1NCN6-F1
#
_cell.length_a   1.000
_cell.length_b   1.000
_cell.length_c   1.000
_cell.angle_alpha   90.00
_cell.angle_beta   90.00
_cell.angle_gamma   90.00
#
_symmetry.space_group_name_H-M   'P 1'
#
loop_
_entity.id
_entity.type
_entity.pdbx_description
1 polymer ?
#
loop_
_entity_poly.entity_id
_entity_poly.type
_entity_poly.pdbx_seq_one_letter_code
_entity_poly.pdbx_strand_id
1 'polypeptide(L)'
;MKADYEKAWLLYLGNALFMAYMFVFAMMYNISKRDPQAISSIAAAHVVTFLAIAVIFVVSLLLVFIMVPGLVSAGPADRTMSDTPVNMVHGKTNGMLFILYIDMLLGNFAAGSFVAIITSYMAKKGRPQSE
;
A
#
# COMPACT_ATOMS: atom_id res chain seq x y z
N MET A 1 -23.51 6.07 -18.78
CA MET A 1 -23.25 6.50 -17.39
C MET A 1 -21.76 6.69 -17.22
N LYS A 2 -21.32 7.92 -16.91
CA LYS A 2 -19.90 8.22 -16.64
C LYS A 2 -19.55 7.65 -15.27
N ALA A 3 -18.46 6.91 -15.16
CA ALA A 3 -17.92 6.52 -13.87
C ALA A 3 -17.28 7.76 -13.24
N ASP A 4 -17.82 8.24 -12.12
CA ASP A 4 -17.20 9.31 -11.35
C ASP A 4 -15.99 8.73 -10.60
N TYR A 5 -14.80 8.92 -11.18
CA TYR A 5 -13.50 8.59 -10.60
C TYR A 5 -13.04 9.61 -9.56
N GLU A 6 -13.95 10.43 -9.05
CA GLU A 6 -13.65 11.63 -8.26
C GLU A 6 -12.86 11.34 -6.97
N LYS A 7 -12.91 10.08 -6.50
CA LYS A 7 -12.20 9.62 -5.29
C LYS A 7 -11.15 8.55 -5.54
N ALA A 8 -10.87 8.18 -6.80
CA ALA A 8 -9.84 7.20 -7.13
C ALA A 8 -8.45 7.65 -6.66
N TRP A 9 -8.23 8.97 -6.55
CA TRP A 9 -7.00 9.55 -6.02
C TRP A 9 -6.71 9.18 -4.56
N LEU A 10 -7.72 8.80 -3.75
CA LEU A 10 -7.50 8.36 -2.36
C LEU A 10 -6.65 7.08 -2.29
N LEU A 11 -6.82 6.16 -3.24
CA LEU A 11 -6.02 4.93 -3.31
C LEU A 11 -4.54 5.27 -3.55
N TYR A 12 -4.29 6.17 -4.51
CA TYR A 12 -2.94 6.64 -4.80
C TYR A 12 -2.31 7.47 -3.67
N LEU A 13 -3.13 8.22 -2.90
CA LEU A 13 -2.65 8.93 -1.71
C LEU A 13 -2.13 7.94 -0.66
N GLY A 14 -2.82 6.82 -0.44
CA GLY A 14 -2.37 5.76 0.45
C GLY A 14 -1.01 5.20 0.04
N ASN A 15 -0.85 4.89 -1.25
CA ASN A 15 0.43 4.40 -1.80
C ASN A 15 1.55 5.45 -1.67
N ALA A 16 1.24 6.74 -1.84
CA ALA A 16 2.21 7.83 -1.66
C ALA A 16 2.66 7.98 -0.19
N LEU A 17 1.71 7.90 0.76
CA LEU A 17 2.02 7.93 2.19
C LEU A 17 2.86 6.72 2.61
N PHE A 18 2.54 5.53 2.08
CA PHE A 18 3.32 4.32 2.31
C PHE A 18 4.75 4.47 1.77
N MET A 19 4.90 5.02 0.56
CA MET A 19 6.19 5.31 -0.03
C MET A 19 7.03 6.26 0.85
N ALA A 20 6.43 7.34 1.35
CA ALA A 20 7.10 8.29 2.23
C ALA A 20 7.56 7.64 3.54
N TYR A 21 6.69 6.82 4.17
CA TYR A 21 7.04 6.06 5.37
C TYR A 21 8.22 5.11 5.12
N MET A 22 8.15 4.31 4.06
CA MET A 22 9.23 3.39 3.69
C MET A 22 10.53 4.12 3.40
N PHE A 23 10.47 5.32 2.81
CA PHE A 23 11.65 6.13 2.50
C PHE A 23 12.36 6.60 3.76
N VAL A 24 11.61 7.12 4.73
CA VAL A 24 12.15 7.52 6.05
C VAL A 24 12.74 6.31 6.77
N PHE A 25 12.02 5.19 6.81
CA PHE A 25 12.51 3.95 7.42
C PHE A 25 13.83 3.49 6.81
N ALA A 26 13.91 3.40 5.47
CA ALA A 26 15.10 2.93 4.77
C ALA A 26 16.30 3.87 4.95
N MET A 27 16.09 5.19 4.98
CA MET A 27 17.14 6.15 5.32
C MET A 27 17.65 5.97 6.75
N MET A 28 16.74 5.89 7.74
CA MET A 28 17.13 5.68 9.15
C MET A 28 17.89 4.37 9.35
N TYR A 29 17.44 3.28 8.70
CA TYR A 29 18.12 1.99 8.73
C TYR A 29 19.54 2.08 8.17
N ASN A 30 19.72 2.75 7.03
CA ASN A 30 21.02 2.88 6.38
C ASN A 30 21.98 3.82 7.14
N ILE A 31 21.47 4.88 7.77
CA ILE A 31 22.27 5.76 8.63
C ILE A 31 22.78 4.99 9.85
N SER A 32 21.93 4.16 10.46
CA SER A 32 22.30 3.37 11.65
C SER A 32 23.33 2.27 11.38
N LYS A 33 23.58 1.91 10.11
CA LYS A 33 24.53 0.85 9.73
C LYS A 33 25.90 1.44 9.39
N ARG A 34 26.96 0.91 10.00
CA ARG A 34 28.36 1.32 9.77
C ARG A 34 28.88 0.97 8.38
N ASP A 35 28.36 -0.10 7.76
CA ASP A 35 28.63 -0.47 6.37
C ASP A 35 27.40 -1.16 5.73
N PRO A 36 26.45 -0.37 5.17
CA PRO A 36 25.26 -0.94 4.56
C PRO A 36 25.59 -1.52 3.19
N GLN A 37 25.73 -2.84 3.12
CA GLN A 37 25.71 -3.53 1.83
C GLN A 37 24.36 -3.30 1.14
N ALA A 38 24.38 -2.84 -0.11
CA ALA A 38 23.17 -2.52 -0.86
C ALA A 38 22.18 -3.69 -0.90
N ILE A 39 22.68 -4.92 -1.07
CA ILE A 39 21.84 -6.13 -1.09
C ILE A 39 21.14 -6.35 0.27
N SER A 40 21.84 -6.11 1.39
CA SER A 40 21.28 -6.26 2.74
C SER A 40 20.21 -5.21 3.02
N SER A 41 20.44 -3.95 2.62
CA SER A 41 19.46 -2.87 2.72
C SER A 41 18.21 -3.15 1.87
N ILE A 42 18.39 -3.60 0.62
CA ILE A 42 17.27 -3.98 -0.26
C ILE A 42 16.45 -5.12 0.36
N ALA A 43 17.10 -6.18 0.86
CA ALA A 43 16.42 -7.31 1.48
C ALA A 43 15.65 -6.89 2.75
N ALA A 44 16.26 -6.09 3.62
CA ALA A 44 15.62 -5.58 4.83
C ALA A 44 14.38 -4.72 4.49
N ALA A 45 14.51 -3.83 3.50
CA ALA A 45 13.40 -3.00 3.05
C ALA A 45 12.24 -3.82 2.47
N HIS A 46 12.51 -4.90 1.73
CA HIS A 46 11.45 -5.79 1.23
C HIS A 46 10.76 -6.56 2.37
N VAL A 47 11.52 -7.08 3.34
CA VAL A 47 10.93 -7.76 4.52
C VAL A 47 9.97 -6.84 5.26
N VAL A 48 10.38 -5.58 5.48
CA VAL A 48 9.54 -4.58 6.14
C VAL A 48 8.35 -4.19 5.27
N THR A 49 8.53 -4.09 3.95
CA THR A 49 7.41 -3.86 3.02
C THR A 49 6.36 -4.95 3.13
N PHE A 50 6.76 -6.22 3.10
CA PHE A 50 5.83 -7.35 3.24
C PHE A 50 5.11 -7.35 4.60
N LEU A 51 5.83 -7.08 5.69
CA LEU A 51 5.24 -6.99 7.02
C LEU A 51 4.23 -5.84 7.12
N ALA A 52 4.58 -4.67 6.59
CA ALA A 52 3.72 -3.51 6.59
C ALA A 52 2.47 -3.72 5.73
N ILE A 53 2.61 -4.31 4.54
CA ILE A 53 1.48 -4.70 3.69
C ILE A 53 0.55 -5.67 4.43
N ALA A 54 1.10 -6.68 5.12
CA ALA A 54 0.30 -7.63 5.88
C ALA A 54 -0.49 -6.95 7.01
N VAL A 55 0.13 -6.01 7.74
CA VAL A 55 -0.55 -5.23 8.78
C VAL A 55 -1.64 -4.35 8.19
N ILE A 56 -1.35 -3.61 7.10
CA ILE A 56 -2.34 -2.75 6.42
C ILE A 56 -3.49 -3.60 5.87
N PHE A 57 -3.22 -4.81 5.36
CA PHE A 57 -4.25 -5.74 4.91
C PHE A 57 -5.23 -6.08 6.04
N VAL A 58 -4.71 -6.47 7.21
CA VAL A 58 -5.54 -6.80 8.37
C VAL A 58 -6.34 -5.59 8.86
N VAL A 59 -5.71 -4.42 8.95
CA VAL A 59 -6.38 -3.18 9.39
C VAL A 59 -7.47 -2.76 8.39
N SER A 60 -7.18 -2.80 7.09
CA SER A 60 -8.14 -2.52 6.03
C SER A 60 -9.33 -3.48 6.08
N LEU A 61 -9.06 -4.77 6.28
CA LEU A 61 -10.11 -5.77 6.43
C LEU A 61 -11.01 -5.43 7.63
N LEU A 62 -10.44 -5.18 8.81
CA LEU A 62 -11.21 -4.79 10.01
C LEU A 62 -12.03 -3.51 9.79
N LEU A 63 -11.46 -2.48 9.15
CA LEU A 63 -12.17 -1.23 8.83
C LEU A 63 -13.36 -1.49 7.91
N VAL A 64 -13.18 -2.31 6.87
CA VAL A 64 -14.27 -2.67 5.96
C VAL A 64 -15.36 -3.45 6.71
N PHE A 65 -15.00 -4.38 7.61
CA PHE A 65 -15.97 -5.11 8.43
C PHE A 65 -16.81 -4.20 9.35
N ILE A 66 -16.20 -3.15 9.92
CA ILE A 66 -16.90 -2.22 10.83
C ILE A 66 -17.70 -1.17 10.05
N MET A 67 -17.13 -0.61 8.98
CA MET A 67 -17.69 0.55 8.27
C MET A 67 -18.67 0.17 7.16
N VAL A 68 -18.65 -1.07 6.67
CA VAL A 68 -19.58 -1.56 5.64
C VAL A 68 -20.57 -2.55 6.25
N PRO A 69 -21.66 -2.07 6.88
CA PRO A 69 -22.71 -2.93 7.39
C PRO A 69 -23.32 -3.73 6.23
N GLY A 70 -23.43 -5.04 6.42
CA GLY A 70 -24.02 -5.96 5.44
C GLY A 70 -23.04 -6.73 4.54
N LEU A 71 -21.72 -6.51 4.67
CA LEU A 71 -20.72 -7.25 3.89
C LEU A 71 -20.70 -8.76 4.22
N VAL A 72 -21.04 -9.10 5.47
CA VAL A 72 -21.05 -10.47 6.01
C VAL A 72 -22.46 -11.03 6.16
N SER A 73 -23.49 -10.19 6.09
CA SER A 73 -24.87 -10.66 6.16
C SER A 73 -25.30 -11.21 4.82
N ALA A 74 -25.73 -12.47 4.77
CA ALA A 74 -26.43 -13.04 3.63
C ALA A 74 -27.85 -12.44 3.56
N GLY A 75 -27.97 -11.20 3.09
CA GLY A 75 -29.24 -10.49 2.89
C GLY A 75 -29.15 -9.56 1.68
N PRO A 76 -30.29 -9.16 1.07
CA PRO A 76 -30.29 -8.21 -0.03
C PRO A 76 -29.62 -6.92 0.43
N ALA A 77 -28.56 -6.51 -0.26
CA ALA A 77 -27.85 -5.27 0.02
C ALA A 77 -28.72 -4.08 -0.41
N ASP A 78 -29.74 -3.77 0.37
CA ASP A 78 -30.54 -2.58 0.14
C ASP A 78 -29.72 -1.37 0.61
N ARG A 79 -29.04 -0.78 -0.37
CA ARG A 79 -28.64 0.63 -0.47
C ARG A 79 -27.81 1.18 0.69
N THR A 80 -26.50 0.99 0.63
CA THR A 80 -25.57 1.73 1.50
C THR A 80 -24.83 2.87 0.81
N MET A 81 -24.95 3.10 -0.50
CA MET A 81 -24.43 4.32 -1.15
C MET A 81 -25.27 4.71 -2.37
N SER A 82 -26.07 5.78 -2.26
CA SER A 82 -26.92 6.32 -3.33
C SER A 82 -26.14 6.96 -4.50
N ASP A 83 -24.82 7.09 -4.39
CA ASP A 83 -23.95 7.81 -5.35
C ASP A 83 -22.85 6.96 -6.00
N THR A 84 -22.89 5.62 -5.86
CA THR A 84 -21.92 4.76 -6.58
C THR A 84 -22.39 4.45 -8.01
N PRO A 85 -21.50 4.51 -9.02
CA PRO A 85 -21.86 4.26 -10.42
C PRO A 85 -22.49 2.87 -10.59
N VAL A 86 -23.60 2.83 -11.33
CA VAL A 86 -24.47 1.65 -11.61
C VAL A 86 -23.78 0.35 -12.01
N ASN A 87 -22.52 0.38 -12.46
CA ASN A 87 -21.76 -0.86 -12.69
C ASN A 87 -21.39 -1.61 -11.41
N MET A 88 -21.72 -1.08 -10.23
CA MET A 88 -21.57 -1.77 -8.94
C MET A 88 -22.89 -2.24 -8.32
N VAL A 89 -24.03 -2.00 -8.98
CA VAL A 89 -25.37 -2.26 -8.43
C VAL A 89 -25.93 -3.62 -8.84
N HIS A 90 -25.26 -4.34 -9.75
CA HIS A 90 -25.56 -5.74 -10.05
C HIS A 90 -24.30 -6.60 -9.89
N GLY A 91 -24.16 -7.22 -8.71
CA GLY A 91 -23.19 -8.30 -8.51
C GLY A 91 -22.12 -8.04 -7.47
N LYS A 92 -22.55 -7.72 -6.23
CA LYS A 92 -21.75 -7.80 -4.99
C LYS A 92 -20.53 -6.86 -4.98
N THR A 93 -20.22 -6.32 -3.81
CA THR A 93 -19.06 -5.48 -3.45
C THR A 93 -17.66 -6.06 -3.85
N ASN A 94 -17.63 -7.23 -4.49
CA ASN A 94 -16.46 -7.98 -4.94
C ASN A 94 -15.52 -7.17 -5.85
N GLY A 95 -16.05 -6.41 -6.82
CA GLY A 95 -15.21 -5.65 -7.76
C GLY A 95 -14.42 -4.53 -7.07
N MET A 96 -15.06 -3.81 -6.16
CA MET A 96 -14.44 -2.71 -5.40
C MET A 96 -13.38 -3.24 -4.43
N LEU A 97 -13.71 -4.29 -3.67
CA LEU A 97 -12.76 -4.91 -2.74
C LEU A 97 -11.57 -5.50 -3.49
N PHE A 98 -11.81 -6.14 -4.63
CA PHE A 98 -10.74 -6.67 -5.48
C PHE A 98 -9.79 -5.56 -5.94
N ILE A 99 -10.31 -4.45 -6.46
CA ILE A 99 -9.48 -3.31 -6.90
C ILE A 99 -8.69 -2.74 -5.72
N LEU A 100 -9.32 -2.58 -4.56
CA LEU A 100 -8.66 -2.05 -3.36
C LEU A 100 -7.51 -2.95 -2.89
N TYR A 101 -7.71 -4.27 -2.80
CA TYR A 101 -6.67 -5.18 -2.33
C TYR A 101 -5.56 -5.39 -3.37
N ILE A 102 -5.87 -5.40 -4.66
CA ILE A 102 -4.85 -5.47 -5.71
C ILE A 102 -4.01 -4.19 -5.76
N ASP A 103 -4.64 -3.02 -5.69
CA ASP A 103 -3.92 -1.74 -5.62
C ASP A 103 -3.04 -1.67 -4.37
N MET A 104 -3.57 -2.09 -3.22
CA MET A 104 -2.81 -2.12 -1.97
C MET A 104 -1.63 -3.09 -2.03
N LEU A 105 -1.77 -4.25 -2.68
CA LEU A 105 -0.67 -5.21 -2.84
C LEU A 105 0.37 -4.69 -3.84
N LEU A 106 -0.04 -4.42 -5.08
CA LEU A 106 0.86 -4.05 -6.16
C LEU A 106 1.45 -2.65 -6.00
N GLY A 107 0.62 -1.68 -5.60
CA GLY A 107 1.00 -0.29 -5.39
C GLY A 107 2.01 -0.14 -4.26
N ASN A 108 1.73 -0.72 -3.09
CA ASN A 108 2.67 -0.65 -1.95
C ASN A 108 3.91 -1.51 -2.17
N PHE A 109 3.79 -2.67 -2.85
CA PHE A 109 4.96 -3.45 -3.21
C PHE A 109 5.87 -2.68 -4.17
N ALA A 110 5.32 -2.10 -5.24
CA ALA A 110 6.09 -1.28 -6.18
C ALA A 110 6.73 -0.06 -5.49
N ALA A 111 6.00 0.61 -4.60
CA ALA A 111 6.53 1.71 -3.80
C ALA A 111 7.68 1.27 -2.88
N GLY A 112 7.52 0.15 -2.17
CA GLY A 112 8.55 -0.42 -1.30
C GLY A 112 9.80 -0.84 -2.07
N SER A 113 9.64 -1.51 -3.22
CA SER A 113 10.75 -1.90 -4.09
C SER A 113 11.49 -0.69 -4.67
N PHE A 114 10.76 0.33 -5.13
CA PHE A 114 11.36 1.57 -5.63
C PHE A 114 12.20 2.25 -4.56
N VAL A 115 11.64 2.43 -3.37
CA VAL A 115 12.33 3.02 -2.21
C VAL A 115 13.56 2.20 -1.81
N ALA A 116 13.44 0.87 -1.75
CA ALA A 116 14.52 -0.04 -1.39
C ALA A 116 15.74 0.13 -2.32
N ILE A 117 15.50 0.26 -3.62
CA ILE A 117 16.55 0.45 -4.63
C ILE A 117 17.20 1.83 -4.44
N ILE A 118 16.42 2.91 -4.47
CA ILE A 118 16.93 4.29 -4.41
C ILE A 118 17.73 4.53 -3.13
N THR A 119 17.18 4.16 -1.97
CA THR A 119 17.84 4.40 -0.67
C THR A 119 19.13 3.61 -0.52
N SER A 120 19.20 2.39 -1.07
CA SER A 120 20.41 1.57 -1.02
C SER A 120 21.54 2.14 -1.88
N TYR A 121 21.23 2.71 -3.04
CA TYR A 121 22.23 3.41 -3.87
C TYR A 121 22.67 4.75 -3.27
N MET A 122 21.73 5.50 -2.68
CA MET A 122 22.06 6.76 -1.98
C MET A 122 23.00 6.52 -0.80
N ALA A 123 22.75 5.49 0.00
CA ALA A 123 23.61 5.11 1.12
C ALA A 123 25.04 4.74 0.67
N LYS A 124 25.18 4.08 -0.48
CA LYS A 124 26.48 3.74 -1.06
C LYS A 124 27.23 4.97 -1.59
N LYS A 125 26.54 5.93 -2.22
CA LYS A 125 27.17 7.13 -2.81
C LYS A 125 27.59 8.17 -1.76
N GLY A 126 26.87 8.25 -0.63
CA GLY A 126 27.13 9.24 0.42
C GLY A 126 28.36 8.99 1.28
N ARG A 127 29.09 7.88 1.11
CA ARG A 127 30.29 7.56 1.88
C ARG A 127 31.52 7.49 0.96
N PRO A 128 32.60 8.23 1.25
CA PRO A 128 33.86 8.07 0.52
C PRO A 128 34.34 6.63 0.71
N GLN A 129 34.70 5.98 -0.40
CA GLN A 129 35.32 4.65 -0.39
C GLN A 129 36.62 4.76 0.42
N SER A 130 36.61 4.31 1.68
CA SER A 130 37.84 4.08 2.42
C SER A 130 38.42 2.76 1.93
N GLU A 131 39.39 2.88 1.02
CA GLU A 131 40.38 1.84 0.71
C GLU A 131 41.13 1.37 1.97
#